data_AF-A0A6N9L8K6-F1
#
_entry.id   AF-A0A6N9L8K6-F1
#
_cell.length_a   1.000
_cell.length_b   1.000
_cell.length_c   1.000
_cell.angle_alpha   90.00
_cell.angle_beta   90.00
_cell.angle_gamma   90.00
#
_symmetry.space_group_name_H-M   'P 1'
#
loop_
_entity.id
_entity.type
_entity.pdbx_description
1 polymer ?
#
loop_
_entity_poly.entity_id
_entity_poly.type
_entity_poly.pdbx_seq_one_letter_code
_entity_poly.pdbx_strand_id
1 'polypeptide(L)'
;MKNIVFDLGRVLLDYQPLVWLKKKNYTHYNELFEIIFQNPSWIKLDEGTITREEFIEKLINENPELALDIEEIMEEWIELLLPIENNIKLVSLLKEKGYHLYIISNFHLNADECLFIDDSLDNINACKNVGMDAIHLPDHSKLEEELKKHHII
;
A
#
# COMPACT_ATOMS: atom_id res chain seq x y z
N MET A 1 11.68 -9.59 25.82
CA MET A 1 11.40 -9.19 24.42
C MET A 1 10.95 -7.74 24.42
N LYS A 2 11.46 -6.88 23.52
CA LYS A 2 11.14 -5.43 23.48
C LYS A 2 10.67 -4.92 22.11
N ASN A 3 10.89 -5.70 21.06
CA ASN A 3 10.59 -5.31 19.69
C ASN A 3 9.56 -6.28 19.11
N ILE A 4 8.59 -5.75 18.36
CA ILE A 4 7.57 -6.50 17.63
C ILE A 4 7.60 -6.00 16.18
N VAL A 5 7.69 -6.92 15.24
CA VAL A 5 7.69 -6.63 13.81
C VAL A 5 6.40 -7.21 13.23
N PHE A 6 5.61 -6.38 12.56
CA PHE A 6 4.38 -6.77 11.90
C PHE A 6 4.59 -6.91 10.39
N ASP A 7 3.95 -7.93 9.82
CA ASP A 7 3.57 -7.91 8.41
C ASP A 7 2.30 -7.06 8.24
N LEU A 8 1.97 -6.63 7.02
CA LEU A 8 0.71 -5.92 6.73
C LEU A 8 -0.37 -6.90 6.29
N GLY A 9 -0.15 -7.62 5.19
CA GLY A 9 -1.15 -8.45 4.55
C GLY A 9 -1.63 -9.59 5.45
N ARG A 10 -2.95 -9.66 5.68
CA ARG A 10 -3.62 -10.63 6.57
C ARG A 10 -3.20 -10.57 8.05
N VAL A 11 -2.41 -9.57 8.43
CA VAL A 11 -1.99 -9.32 9.82
C VAL A 11 -2.57 -8.01 10.34
N LEU A 12 -2.30 -6.88 9.68
CA LEU A 12 -2.87 -5.58 10.04
C LEU A 12 -3.95 -5.14 9.06
N LEU A 13 -3.80 -5.50 7.78
CA LEU A 13 -4.74 -5.19 6.70
C LEU A 13 -5.30 -6.49 6.14
N ASP A 14 -6.58 -6.49 5.80
CA ASP A 14 -7.21 -7.58 5.09
C ASP A 14 -6.69 -7.63 3.64
N TYR A 15 -6.61 -8.83 3.10
CA TYR A 15 -6.13 -9.06 1.75
C TYR A 15 -6.83 -10.28 1.16
N GLN A 16 -7.99 -10.03 0.55
CA GLN A 16 -8.82 -11.01 -0.14
C GLN A 16 -9.22 -10.54 -1.55
N PRO A 17 -8.28 -10.51 -2.52
CA PRO A 17 -8.55 -9.95 -3.86
C PRO A 17 -9.76 -10.59 -4.54
N LEU A 18 -9.91 -11.92 -4.46
CA LEU A 18 -11.05 -12.62 -5.06
C LEU A 18 -12.41 -12.20 -4.48
N VAL A 19 -12.47 -11.91 -3.17
CA VAL A 19 -13.71 -11.44 -2.52
C VAL A 19 -14.00 -10.00 -2.95
N TRP A 20 -12.97 -9.17 -3.04
CA TRP A 20 -13.09 -7.78 -3.51
C TRP A 20 -13.56 -7.70 -4.96
N LEU A 21 -12.98 -8.49 -5.87
CA LEU A 21 -13.40 -8.56 -7.27
C LEU A 21 -14.88 -8.97 -7.40
N LYS A 22 -15.33 -9.96 -6.61
CA LYS A 22 -16.73 -10.36 -6.54
C LYS A 22 -17.63 -9.22 -6.05
N LYS A 23 -17.19 -8.46 -5.03
CA LYS A 23 -17.96 -7.35 -4.46
C LYS A 23 -18.08 -6.17 -5.43
N LYS A 24 -17.05 -5.92 -6.25
CA LYS A 24 -17.04 -4.93 -7.34
C LYS A 24 -17.85 -5.37 -8.57
N ASN A 25 -18.34 -6.62 -8.60
CA ASN A 25 -19.14 -7.22 -9.66
C ASN A 25 -18.42 -7.35 -11.02
N TYR A 26 -17.10 -7.58 -11.04
CA TYR A 26 -16.40 -7.92 -12.28
C TYR A 26 -16.94 -9.24 -12.84
N THR A 27 -17.22 -9.29 -14.15
CA THR A 27 -17.83 -10.48 -14.78
C THR A 27 -16.85 -11.67 -14.80
N HIS A 28 -15.57 -11.42 -15.07
CA HIS A 28 -14.52 -12.43 -15.18
C HIS A 28 -13.66 -12.53 -13.92
N TYR A 29 -14.24 -12.34 -12.73
CA TYR A 29 -13.49 -12.20 -11.47
C TYR A 29 -12.50 -13.34 -11.15
N ASN A 30 -12.75 -14.59 -11.55
CA ASN A 30 -11.80 -15.68 -11.32
C ASN A 30 -10.57 -15.56 -12.23
N GLU A 31 -10.80 -15.23 -13.50
CA GLU A 31 -9.74 -15.07 -14.50
C GLU A 31 -8.90 -13.82 -14.19
N LEU A 32 -9.54 -12.69 -13.86
CA LEU A 32 -8.84 -11.48 -13.40
C LEU A 32 -8.02 -11.73 -12.12
N PHE A 33 -8.54 -12.56 -11.21
CA PHE A 33 -7.79 -12.96 -10.01
C PHE A 33 -6.50 -13.72 -10.36
N GLU A 34 -6.59 -14.66 -11.30
CA GLU A 34 -5.44 -15.44 -11.77
C GLU A 34 -4.44 -14.58 -12.56
N ILE A 35 -4.92 -13.76 -13.49
CA ILE A 35 -4.11 -12.90 -14.37
C ILE A 35 -3.34 -11.85 -13.58
N ILE A 36 -3.97 -11.22 -12.59
CA ILE A 36 -3.41 -10.07 -11.86
C ILE A 36 -2.74 -10.55 -10.56
N PHE A 37 -3.55 -11.05 -9.62
CA PHE A 37 -3.11 -11.28 -8.23
C PHE A 37 -2.37 -12.59 -8.01
N GLN A 38 -2.49 -13.56 -8.93
CA GLN A 38 -1.65 -14.77 -8.94
C GLN A 38 -0.53 -14.71 -9.98
N ASN A 39 -0.34 -13.57 -10.63
CA ASN A 39 0.72 -13.43 -11.62
C ASN A 39 2.09 -13.60 -10.95
N PRO A 40 2.97 -14.46 -11.49
CA PRO A 40 4.33 -14.60 -10.96
C PRO A 40 5.14 -13.29 -11.01
N SER A 41 4.78 -12.33 -11.87
CA SER A 41 5.48 -11.04 -11.95
C SER A 41 5.00 -10.03 -10.90
N TRP A 42 3.95 -10.32 -10.13
CA TRP A 42 3.52 -9.47 -9.01
C TRP A 42 4.65 -9.27 -7.99
N ILE A 43 5.42 -10.34 -7.69
CA ILE A 43 6.57 -10.24 -6.79
C ILE A 43 7.64 -9.28 -7.29
N LYS A 44 7.76 -9.08 -8.60
CA LYS A 44 8.73 -8.15 -9.18
C LYS A 44 8.33 -6.70 -8.96
N LEU A 45 7.03 -6.41 -8.84
CA LEU A 45 6.55 -5.11 -8.39
C LEU A 45 6.97 -4.88 -6.93
N ASP A 46 6.75 -5.87 -6.06
CA ASP A 46 7.16 -5.79 -4.65
C ASP A 46 8.68 -5.63 -4.49
N GLU A 47 9.48 -6.23 -5.38
CA GLU A 47 10.94 -6.07 -5.44
C GLU A 47 11.38 -4.74 -6.09
N GLY A 48 10.47 -4.02 -6.75
CA GLY A 48 10.78 -2.81 -7.52
C GLY A 48 11.64 -3.07 -8.76
N THR A 49 11.62 -4.29 -9.31
CA THR A 49 12.43 -4.66 -10.49
C THR A 49 11.70 -4.46 -11.82
N ILE A 50 10.39 -4.22 -11.77
CA ILE A 50 9.57 -3.74 -12.88
C ILE A 50 8.65 -2.63 -12.38
N THR A 51 8.20 -1.75 -13.26
CA THR A 51 7.22 -0.71 -12.91
C THR A 51 5.78 -1.22 -13.00
N ARG A 52 4.84 -0.48 -12.41
CA ARG A 52 3.41 -0.79 -12.53
C ARG A 52 2.96 -0.72 -13.99
N GLU A 53 3.44 0.26 -14.75
CA GLU A 53 3.13 0.44 -16.16
C GLU A 53 3.62 -0.76 -16.99
N GLU A 54 4.86 -1.21 -16.78
CA GLU A 54 5.40 -2.39 -17.47
C GLU A 54 4.58 -3.66 -17.17
N PHE A 55 4.11 -3.81 -15.93
CA PHE A 55 3.25 -4.92 -15.55
C PHE A 55 1.87 -4.82 -16.22
N ILE A 56 1.22 -3.66 -16.17
CA ILE A 56 -0.09 -3.41 -16.82
C ILE A 56 0.00 -3.67 -18.33
N GLU A 57 0.99 -3.08 -19.01
CA GLU A 57 1.19 -3.26 -20.44
C GLU A 57 1.37 -4.74 -20.81
N LYS A 58 2.14 -5.48 -20.01
CA LYS A 58 2.29 -6.93 -20.21
C LYS A 58 0.95 -7.66 -20.10
N LEU A 59 0.17 -7.40 -19.05
CA LEU A 59 -1.11 -8.07 -18.83
C LEU A 59 -2.11 -7.76 -19.95
N ILE A 60 -2.20 -6.51 -20.39
CA ILE A 60 -3.08 -6.07 -21.48
C ILE A 60 -2.68 -6.71 -22.81
N ASN A 61 -1.39 -6.75 -23.13
CA ASN A 61 -0.91 -7.37 -24.36
C ASN A 61 -1.20 -8.88 -24.42
N GLU A 62 -1.19 -9.55 -23.27
CA GLU A 62 -1.52 -10.99 -23.16
C GLU A 62 -3.03 -11.25 -23.15
N ASN A 63 -3.85 -10.30 -22.69
CA ASN A 63 -5.30 -10.45 -22.47
C ASN A 63 -6.07 -9.19 -22.94
N PRO A 64 -6.03 -8.86 -24.25
CA PRO A 64 -6.53 -7.59 -24.77
C PRO A 64 -8.04 -7.39 -24.56
N GLU A 65 -8.82 -8.47 -24.45
CA GLU A 65 -10.26 -8.44 -24.16
C GLU A 65 -10.60 -8.03 -22.72
N LEU A 66 -9.63 -8.11 -21.80
CA LEU A 66 -9.78 -7.71 -20.39
C LEU A 66 -9.06 -6.40 -20.07
N ALA A 67 -8.56 -5.67 -21.08
CA ALA A 67 -7.70 -4.50 -20.88
C ALA A 67 -8.29 -3.45 -19.93
N LEU A 68 -9.56 -3.09 -20.12
CA LEU A 68 -10.23 -2.09 -19.29
C LEU A 68 -10.35 -2.55 -17.83
N ASP A 69 -10.72 -3.81 -17.60
CA ASP A 69 -10.82 -4.38 -16.24
C ASP A 69 -9.44 -4.41 -15.57
N ILE A 70 -8.38 -4.76 -16.31
CA ILE A 70 -6.99 -4.79 -15.80
C ILE A 70 -6.53 -3.39 -15.38
N GLU A 71 -6.72 -2.38 -16.23
CA GLU A 71 -6.36 -1.00 -15.92
C GLU A 71 -7.09 -0.49 -14.67
N GLU A 72 -8.41 -0.68 -14.61
CA GLU A 72 -9.24 -0.25 -13.49
C GLU A 72 -8.83 -0.94 -12.18
N ILE A 73 -8.60 -2.26 -12.21
CA ILE A 73 -8.18 -3.00 -11.03
C ILE A 73 -6.80 -2.54 -10.55
N MET A 74 -5.84 -2.31 -11.46
CA MET A 74 -4.49 -1.88 -11.07
C MET A 74 -4.42 -0.45 -10.54
N GLU A 75 -5.43 0.37 -10.82
CA GLU A 75 -5.61 1.68 -10.20
C GLU A 75 -6.26 1.58 -8.82
N GLU A 76 -7.29 0.73 -8.67
CA GLU A 76 -8.12 0.70 -7.46
C GLU A 76 -7.74 -0.38 -6.43
N TRP A 77 -6.81 -1.30 -6.74
CA TRP A 77 -6.58 -2.48 -5.88
C TRP A 77 -6.19 -2.15 -4.44
N ILE A 78 -5.65 -0.96 -4.16
CA ILE A 78 -5.33 -0.50 -2.80
C ILE A 78 -6.58 -0.45 -1.92
N GLU A 79 -7.77 -0.21 -2.49
CA GLU A 79 -9.04 -0.25 -1.77
C GLU A 79 -9.36 -1.62 -1.14
N LEU A 80 -8.68 -2.68 -1.58
CA LEU A 80 -8.74 -4.01 -0.97
C LEU A 80 -8.25 -4.00 0.48
N LEU A 81 -7.30 -3.12 0.81
CA LEU A 81 -6.50 -3.18 2.01
C LEU A 81 -7.22 -2.53 3.19
N LEU A 82 -8.26 -3.21 3.66
CA LEU A 82 -9.07 -2.75 4.78
C LEU A 82 -8.42 -3.08 6.12
N PRO A 83 -8.49 -2.20 7.13
CA PRO A 83 -7.92 -2.50 8.44
C PRO A 83 -8.58 -3.72 9.10
N ILE A 84 -7.78 -4.63 9.65
CA ILE A 84 -8.26 -5.66 10.56
C ILE A 84 -8.41 -5.01 11.93
N GLU A 85 -9.57 -4.41 12.18
CA GLU A 85 -9.88 -3.57 13.35
C GLU A 85 -9.40 -4.14 14.69
N ASN A 86 -9.60 -5.43 14.91
CA ASN A 86 -9.18 -6.08 16.15
C ASN A 86 -7.66 -6.10 16.31
N ASN A 87 -6.92 -6.25 15.21
CA ASN A 87 -5.45 -6.31 15.22
C ASN A 87 -4.86 -4.91 15.31
N ILE A 88 -5.42 -3.93 14.59
CA ILE A 88 -5.01 -2.52 14.66
C ILE A 88 -5.12 -1.99 16.10
N LYS A 89 -6.18 -2.32 16.83
CA LYS A 89 -6.33 -1.92 18.24
C LYS A 89 -5.21 -2.44 19.14
N LEU A 90 -4.63 -3.60 18.82
CA LEU A 90 -3.52 -4.16 19.59
C LEU A 90 -2.22 -3.37 19.39
N VAL A 91 -2.03 -2.73 18.24
CA VAL A 91 -0.83 -1.92 17.94
C VAL A 91 -0.71 -0.79 18.97
N SER A 92 -1.78 -0.04 19.22
CA SER A 92 -1.79 1.04 20.23
C SER A 92 -1.50 0.51 21.64
N LEU A 93 -2.15 -0.58 22.03
CA LEU A 93 -1.94 -1.19 23.35
C LEU A 93 -0.50 -1.68 23.55
N LEU A 94 0.12 -2.26 22.52
CA LEU A 94 1.51 -2.72 22.57
C LEU A 94 2.47 -1.53 22.67
N LYS A 95 2.18 -0.42 21.98
CA LYS A 95 2.96 0.82 22.12
C LYS A 95 2.90 1.36 23.55
N GLU A 96 1.71 1.44 24.15
CA GLU A 96 1.50 1.88 25.54
C GLU A 96 2.24 0.99 26.55
N LYS A 97 2.35 -0.32 26.27
CA LYS A 97 3.12 -1.26 27.08
C LYS A 97 4.64 -1.12 26.92
N GLY A 98 5.11 -0.20 26.09
CA GLY A 98 6.53 0.11 25.92
C GLY A 98 7.25 -0.78 24.90
N TYR A 99 6.54 -1.45 24.00
CA TYR A 99 7.17 -2.16 22.89
C TYR A 99 7.57 -1.19 21.77
N HIS A 100 8.71 -1.47 21.13
CA HIS A 100 9.07 -0.87 19.84
C HIS A 100 8.38 -1.66 18.73
N LEU A 101 7.65 -0.97 17.87
CA LEU A 101 6.83 -1.58 16.83
C LEU A 101 7.41 -1.21 15.47
N TYR A 102 7.52 -2.18 14.59
CA TYR A 102 8.04 -2.04 13.24
C TYR A 102 7.13 -2.76 12.25
N ILE A 103 7.19 -2.36 10.99
CA ILE A 103 6.50 -3.03 9.88
C ILE A 103 7.56 -3.49 8.89
N ILE A 104 7.44 -4.74 8.43
CA ILE A 104 8.19 -5.29 7.30
C ILE A 104 7.17 -6.05 6.45
N SER A 105 6.87 -5.53 5.26
CA SER A 105 5.92 -6.10 4.32
C SER A 105 6.44 -5.94 2.90
N ASN A 106 6.12 -6.89 2.04
CA ASN A 106 6.19 -6.67 0.59
C ASN A 106 5.02 -5.76 0.21
N PHE A 107 5.31 -4.66 -0.48
CA PHE A 107 4.30 -3.71 -0.90
C PHE A 107 4.85 -2.80 -2.00
N HIS A 108 4.09 -2.60 -3.06
CA HIS A 108 4.46 -1.70 -4.16
C HIS A 108 3.46 -0.55 -4.23
N LEU A 109 3.95 0.66 -3.98
CA LEU A 109 3.25 1.91 -4.24
C LEU A 109 4.09 2.75 -5.17
N ASN A 110 3.42 3.57 -5.98
CA ASN A 110 4.13 4.59 -6.71
C ASN A 110 4.56 5.67 -5.70
N ALA A 111 5.81 6.13 -5.80
CA ALA A 111 6.37 7.06 -4.83
C ALA A 111 5.59 8.39 -4.82
N ASP A 112 5.14 8.85 -5.97
CA ASP A 112 4.34 10.07 -6.16
C ASP A 112 2.91 9.98 -5.61
N GLU A 113 2.44 8.78 -5.27
CA GLU A 113 1.18 8.56 -4.53
C GLU A 113 1.39 8.56 -3.00
N CYS A 114 2.65 8.62 -2.54
CA CYS A 114 2.99 8.48 -1.13
C CYS A 114 3.30 9.83 -0.48
N LEU A 115 2.65 10.09 0.66
CA LEU A 115 3.06 11.13 1.60
C LEU A 115 3.81 10.54 2.78
N PHE A 116 5.06 10.95 2.97
CA PHE A 116 5.89 10.57 4.09
C PHE A 116 5.95 11.67 5.17
N ILE A 117 5.67 11.33 6.43
CA ILE A 117 5.68 12.29 7.55
C ILE A 117 6.66 11.79 8.61
N ASP A 118 7.69 12.58 8.89
CA ASP A 118 8.80 12.18 9.77
C ASP A 118 9.43 13.40 10.45
N ASP A 119 9.99 13.22 11.65
CA ASP A 119 10.62 14.28 12.44
C ASP A 119 12.08 14.55 12.03
N SER A 120 12.70 13.66 11.25
CA SER A 120 14.06 13.79 10.72
C SER A 120 14.08 14.42 9.33
N LEU A 121 14.73 15.58 9.22
CA LEU A 121 14.88 16.28 7.94
C LEU A 121 15.66 15.46 6.90
N ASP A 122 16.62 14.62 7.33
CA ASP A 122 17.37 13.75 6.45
C ASP A 122 16.47 12.68 5.79
N ASN A 123 15.54 12.11 6.55
CA ASN A 123 14.56 11.15 6.02
C ASN A 123 13.63 11.83 5.01
N ILE A 124 13.17 13.04 5.31
CA ILE A 124 12.32 13.84 4.42
C ILE A 124 13.03 14.12 3.09
N ASN A 125 14.30 14.53 3.13
CA ASN A 125 15.07 14.78 1.91
C ASN A 125 15.29 13.50 1.11
N ALA A 126 15.54 12.37 1.77
CA ALA A 126 15.68 11.07 1.11
C ALA A 126 14.38 10.65 0.39
N CYS A 127 13.22 10.80 1.05
CA CYS A 127 11.91 10.51 0.46
C CYS A 127 11.58 11.39 -0.75
N LYS A 128 11.87 12.70 -0.66
CA LYS A 128 11.69 13.61 -1.80
C LYS A 128 12.55 13.25 -3.00
N ASN A 129 13.79 12.78 -2.77
CA ASN A 129 14.69 12.36 -3.84
C ASN A 129 14.20 11.11 -4.59
N VAL A 130 13.36 10.28 -3.96
CA VAL A 130 12.75 9.11 -4.60
C VAL A 130 11.35 9.38 -5.15
N GLY A 131 10.90 10.65 -5.13
CA GLY A 131 9.63 11.09 -5.72
C GLY A 131 8.44 11.10 -4.76
N MET A 132 8.63 10.83 -3.47
CA MET A 132 7.55 10.93 -2.48
C MET A 132 7.29 12.38 -2.07
N ASP A 133 6.01 12.70 -1.86
CA ASP A 133 5.64 13.86 -1.08
C ASP A 133 6.07 13.65 0.37
N ALA A 134 6.47 14.74 1.06
CA ALA A 134 6.91 14.61 2.45
C ALA A 134 6.71 15.87 3.29
N ILE A 135 6.24 15.67 4.52
CA ILE A 135 6.04 16.70 5.56
C ILE A 135 7.04 16.47 6.69
N HIS A 136 7.90 17.46 6.96
CA HIS A 136 8.78 17.45 8.12
C HIS A 136 7.99 17.82 9.38
N LEU A 137 7.90 16.90 10.35
CA LEU A 137 7.10 17.06 11.57
C LEU A 137 7.97 16.93 12.84
N PRO A 138 8.83 17.91 13.16
CA PRO A 138 9.68 17.86 14.35
C PRO A 138 8.91 17.94 15.68
N ASP A 139 7.66 18.40 15.63
CA ASP A 139 6.72 18.42 16.76
C ASP A 139 5.49 17.60 16.41
N HIS A 140 5.37 16.41 16.99
CA HIS A 140 4.26 15.48 16.75
C HIS A 140 2.88 16.07 17.09
N SER A 141 2.82 17.10 17.94
CA SER A 141 1.54 17.76 18.29
C SER A 141 0.98 18.61 17.15
N LYS A 142 1.77 18.88 16.10
CA LYS A 142 1.42 19.76 14.97
C LYS A 142 0.85 19.03 13.75
N LEU A 143 0.66 17.71 13.81
CA LEU A 143 0.24 16.92 12.66
C LEU A 143 -1.02 17.48 11.98
N GLU A 144 -2.07 17.77 12.74
CA GLU A 144 -3.33 18.29 12.18
C GLU A 144 -3.14 19.65 11.49
N GLU A 145 -2.30 20.52 12.05
CA GLU A 145 -1.98 21.83 11.46
C GLU A 145 -1.24 21.66 10.13
N GLU A 146 -0.25 20.77 10.06
CA GLU A 146 0.52 20.50 8.85
C GLU A 146 -0.34 19.85 7.75
N LEU A 147 -1.21 18.90 8.10
CA LEU A 147 -2.12 18.27 7.13
C LEU A 147 -3.09 19.30 6.51
N LYS A 148 -3.58 20.27 7.30
CA LYS A 148 -4.42 21.38 6.80
C LYS A 148 -3.65 22.31 5.86
N LYS A 149 -2.40 22.64 6.18
CA LYS A 149 -1.53 23.48 5.33
C LYS A 149 -1.29 22.85 3.95
N HIS A 150 -1.26 21.52 3.90
CA HIS A 150 -1.06 20.75 2.67
C HIS A 150 -2.37 20.36 1.99
N HIS A 151 -3.52 20.89 2.47
CA HIS A 151 -4.85 20.64 1.90
C HIS A 151 -5.27 19.17 1.85
N ILE A 152 -4.80 18.37 2.81
CA ILE A 152 -5.16 16.95 2.94
C ILE A 152 -6.46 16.79 3.73
N ILE A 153 -6.65 17.60 4.78
CA ILE A 153 -7.85 17.66 5.63
C ILE A 153 -8.29 19.09 5.89
#